data_AF-A0A8T3V9I5-F1
#
_entry.id   AF-A0A8T3V9I5-F1
#
_cell.length_a   1.000
_cell.length_b   1.000
_cell.length_c   1.000
_cell.angle_alpha   90.00
_cell.angle_beta   90.00
_cell.angle_gamma   90.00
#
_symmetry.space_group_name_H-M   'P 1'
#
loop_
_entity.id
_entity.type
_entity.pdbx_description
1 polymer ?
#
loop_
_entity_poly.entity_id
_entity_poly.type
_entity_poly.pdbx_seq_one_letter_code
_entity_poly.pdbx_strand_id
1 'polypeptide(L)'
;MASNEIGTDIIFKKQLGLNLEIDQKYVGLKMKENNILSFNFRVPGALKDEVEAYFRRFKLGEPILVDIGGTGDIKCDFKGISPVLKNKDEMDQYFLSATLQEDKQYDPLEEEKCETCSGCGFH
;
A
#
# COMPACT_ATOMS: atom_id res chain seq x y z
N MET A 1 -21.50 -15.96 -10.37
CA MET A 1 -20.79 -15.14 -11.37
C MET A 1 -19.95 -14.16 -10.59
N ALA A 2 -18.63 -14.35 -10.54
CA ALA A 2 -17.74 -13.37 -9.91
C ALA A 2 -17.69 -12.17 -10.85
N SER A 3 -18.28 -11.05 -10.44
CA SER A 3 -18.15 -9.77 -11.14
C SER A 3 -16.67 -9.41 -11.14
N ASN A 4 -16.06 -9.44 -12.32
CA ASN A 4 -14.64 -9.15 -12.57
C ASN A 4 -14.36 -7.63 -12.49
N GLU A 5 -15.06 -6.92 -11.61
CA GLU A 5 -14.95 -5.47 -11.45
C GLU A 5 -13.78 -5.16 -10.53
N ILE A 6 -12.78 -4.46 -11.06
CA ILE A 6 -11.68 -3.91 -10.26
C ILE A 6 -12.31 -2.89 -9.30
N GLY A 7 -12.11 -3.10 -8.01
CA GLY A 7 -12.59 -2.19 -6.97
C GLY A 7 -11.98 -0.80 -7.11
N THR A 8 -12.62 0.21 -6.51
CA THR A 8 -12.16 1.60 -6.58
C THR A 8 -11.10 1.96 -5.55
N ASP A 9 -10.74 1.02 -4.67
CA ASP A 9 -9.94 1.30 -3.50
C ASP A 9 -8.53 0.70 -3.59
N ILE A 10 -7.57 1.41 -3.00
CA ILE A 10 -6.23 0.93 -2.75
C ILE A 10 -6.13 0.64 -1.26
N ILE A 11 -5.71 -0.58 -0.92
CA ILE A 11 -5.52 -1.02 0.45
C ILE A 11 -4.03 -1.18 0.72
N PHE A 12 -3.50 -0.32 1.58
CA PHE A 12 -2.19 -0.48 2.16
C PHE A 12 -2.33 -1.30 3.44
N LYS A 13 -1.62 -2.42 3.56
CA LYS A 13 -1.73 -3.32 4.71
C LYS A 13 -0.44 -3.31 5.52
N LYS A 14 -0.56 -3.00 6.80
CA LYS A 14 0.48 -3.24 7.80
C LYS A 14 0.14 -4.53 8.58
N GLN A 15 1.15 -5.16 9.15
CA GLN A 15 0.97 -6.31 10.04
C GLN A 15 -0.14 -6.07 11.08
N LEU A 16 -0.81 -7.15 11.48
CA LEU A 16 -1.87 -7.16 12.51
C LEU A 16 -3.13 -6.35 12.15
N GLY A 17 -3.45 -6.22 10.86
CA GLY A 17 -4.73 -5.67 10.39
C GLY A 17 -4.84 -4.14 10.45
N LEU A 18 -3.72 -3.45 10.67
CA LEU A 18 -3.67 -1.99 10.54
C LEU A 18 -3.60 -1.63 9.06
N ASN A 19 -4.76 -1.48 8.43
CA ASN A 19 -4.88 -1.16 7.02
C ASN A 19 -5.27 0.30 6.81
N LEU A 20 -4.79 0.90 5.73
CA LEU A 20 -5.32 2.14 5.17
C LEU A 20 -6.02 1.80 3.86
N GLU A 21 -7.32 1.99 3.84
CA GLU A 21 -8.16 1.86 2.65
C GLU A 21 -8.48 3.25 2.13
N ILE A 22 -8.20 3.50 0.85
CA ILE A 22 -8.38 4.82 0.25
C ILE A 22 -8.83 4.70 -1.20
N ASP A 23 -9.82 5.52 -1.56
CA ASP A 23 -10.33 5.62 -2.93
C ASP A 23 -9.20 6.05 -3.89
N GLN A 24 -9.04 5.28 -4.96
CA GLN A 24 -8.02 5.47 -5.99
C GLN A 24 -8.07 6.87 -6.62
N LYS A 25 -9.22 7.56 -6.61
CA LYS A 25 -9.32 8.94 -7.11
C LYS A 25 -8.39 9.91 -6.39
N TYR A 26 -8.00 9.59 -5.15
CA TYR A 26 -7.09 10.40 -4.35
C TYR A 26 -5.61 10.02 -4.54
N VAL A 27 -5.30 8.97 -5.30
CA VAL A 27 -3.97 8.37 -5.35
C VAL A 27 -3.49 8.25 -6.80
N GLY A 28 -2.43 8.98 -7.14
CA GLY A 28 -1.69 8.79 -8.38
C GLY A 28 -0.50 7.86 -8.19
N LEU A 29 -0.44 6.73 -8.90
CA LEU A 29 0.71 5.82 -8.92
C LEU A 29 1.72 6.22 -10.00
N LYS A 30 3.00 6.34 -9.63
CA LYS A 30 4.11 6.52 -10.57
C LYS A 30 5.18 5.45 -10.32
N MET A 31 5.45 4.64 -11.34
CA MET A 31 6.59 3.73 -11.35
C MET A 31 7.86 4.49 -11.74
N LYS A 32 8.96 4.19 -11.05
CA LYS A 32 10.31 4.67 -11.34
C LYS A 32 11.21 3.47 -11.62
N GLU A 33 12.47 3.74 -11.97
CA GLU A 33 13.50 2.71 -12.11
C GLU A 33 13.64 1.88 -10.82
N ASN A 34 14.16 0.65 -10.96
CA ASN A 34 14.36 -0.29 -9.84
C ASN A 34 13.08 -0.64 -9.06
N ASN A 35 11.93 -0.62 -9.74
CA ASN A 35 10.59 -0.96 -9.18
C ASN A 35 10.22 -0.11 -7.97
N ILE A 36 10.71 1.13 -7.96
CA ILE A 36 10.29 2.10 -6.96
C ILE A 36 8.91 2.61 -7.37
N LEU A 37 7.94 2.42 -6.50
CA LEU A 37 6.56 2.88 -6.63
C LEU A 37 6.38 4.15 -5.80
N SER A 38 5.90 5.23 -6.42
CA SER A 38 5.57 6.48 -5.75
C SER A 38 4.07 6.67 -5.78
N PHE A 39 3.41 6.48 -4.63
CA PHE A 39 1.99 6.74 -4.43
C PHE A 39 1.83 8.21 -4.02
N ASN A 40 1.28 9.02 -4.91
CA ASN A 40 1.12 10.46 -4.72
C ASN A 40 -0.32 10.75 -4.33
N PHE A 41 -0.51 11.14 -3.08
CA PHE A 41 -1.80 11.44 -2.49
C PHE A 41 -2.16 12.89 -2.76
N ARG A 42 -3.40 13.10 -3.21
CA ARG A 42 -4.07 14.40 -3.29
C ARG A 42 -5.38 14.26 -2.55
N VAL A 43 -5.41 14.67 -1.29
CA VAL A 43 -6.49 14.36 -0.35
C VAL A 43 -7.10 15.62 0.27
N PRO A 44 -8.40 15.58 0.67
CA PRO A 44 -9.00 16.62 1.49
C PRO A 44 -8.38 16.65 2.89
N GLY A 45 -8.54 17.77 3.61
CA GLY A 45 -7.99 17.93 4.97
C GLY A 45 -8.48 16.87 5.96
N ALA A 46 -9.72 16.41 5.80
CA ALA A 46 -10.31 15.35 6.63
C ALA A 46 -9.56 14.00 6.56
N LEU A 47 -8.87 13.70 5.45
CA LEU A 47 -8.12 12.46 5.26
C LEU A 47 -6.60 12.65 5.44
N LYS A 48 -6.11 13.89 5.37
CA LYS A 48 -4.68 14.21 5.39
C LYS A 48 -3.97 13.61 6.60
N ASP A 49 -4.48 13.85 7.81
CA ASP A 49 -3.81 13.41 9.04
C ASP A 49 -3.84 11.88 9.19
N GLU A 50 -4.87 11.21 8.69
CA GLU A 50 -4.97 9.75 8.68
C GLU A 50 -3.91 9.12 7.77
N VAL A 51 -3.81 9.59 6.53
CA VAL A 51 -2.83 9.10 5.55
C VAL A 51 -1.41 9.37 6.06
N GLU A 52 -1.13 10.57 6.55
CA GLU A 52 0.17 10.93 7.11
C GLU A 52 0.52 10.04 8.31
N ALA A 53 -0.39 9.91 9.28
CA ALA A 53 -0.16 9.12 10.50
C ALA A 53 0.03 7.63 10.18
N TYR A 54 -0.68 7.10 9.17
CA TYR A 54 -0.51 5.72 8.74
C TYR A 54 0.93 5.43 8.30
N PHE A 55 1.46 6.17 7.32
CA PHE A 55 2.80 5.92 6.79
C PHE A 55 3.92 6.29 7.78
N ARG A 56 3.69 7.25 8.70
CA ARG A 56 4.64 7.57 9.78
C ARG A 56 4.85 6.44 10.78
N ARG A 57 3.98 5.43 10.80
CA ARG A 57 4.14 4.24 11.67
C ARG A 57 5.16 3.24 11.13
N PHE A 58 5.63 3.39 9.89
CA PHE A 58 6.60 2.49 9.27
C PHE A 58 8.03 2.96 9.50
N LYS A 59 8.92 2.00 9.75
CA LYS A 59 10.37 2.20 9.64
C LYS A 59 10.80 2.04 8.19
N LEU A 60 11.92 2.65 7.81
CA LEU A 60 12.52 2.42 6.49
C LEU A 60 12.88 0.94 6.33
N GLY A 61 12.50 0.35 5.20
CA GLY A 61 12.64 -1.08 4.92
C GLY A 61 11.59 -1.97 5.58
N GLU A 62 10.63 -1.42 6.31
CA GLU A 62 9.55 -2.22 6.89
C GLU A 62 8.61 -2.73 5.78
N PRO A 63 8.22 -4.03 5.81
CA PRO A 63 7.32 -4.59 4.80
C PRO A 63 5.93 -3.95 4.82
N ILE A 64 5.36 -3.81 3.63
CA ILE A 64 4.01 -3.31 3.40
C ILE A 64 3.42 -4.05 2.20
N LEU A 65 2.18 -4.51 2.33
CA LEU A 65 1.43 -5.07 1.20
C LEU A 65 0.52 -4.00 0.62
N VAL A 66 0.34 -4.03 -0.70
CA VAL A 66 -0.54 -3.11 -1.41
C VAL A 66 -1.48 -3.91 -2.30
N ASP A 67 -2.77 -3.75 -2.09
CA ASP A 67 -3.81 -4.28 -2.97
C ASP A 67 -4.45 -3.10 -3.73
N ILE A 68 -4.48 -3.19 -5.05
CA ILE A 68 -5.05 -2.15 -5.91
C ILE A 68 -6.31 -2.73 -6.56
N GLY A 69 -7.47 -2.25 -6.12
CA GLY A 69 -8.75 -2.64 -6.69
C GLY A 69 -9.09 -4.12 -6.57
N GLY A 70 -8.57 -4.81 -5.54
CA GLY A 70 -8.82 -6.24 -5.31
C GLY A 70 -8.08 -7.15 -6.30
N THR A 71 -6.96 -6.69 -6.87
CA THR A 71 -6.16 -7.45 -7.84
C THR A 71 -5.13 -8.39 -7.18
N GLY A 72 -5.00 -8.30 -5.86
CA GLY A 72 -4.10 -9.11 -5.05
C GLY A 72 -2.99 -8.28 -4.41
N ASP A 73 -2.28 -8.90 -3.47
CA ASP A 73 -1.25 -8.22 -2.67
C ASP A 73 0.10 -8.12 -3.40
N ILE A 74 0.58 -6.89 -3.55
CA ILE A 74 1.93 -6.55 -4.02
C ILE A 74 2.82 -6.37 -2.79
N LYS A 75 3.85 -7.21 -2.63
CA LYS A 75 4.81 -7.12 -1.54
C LYS A 75 5.84 -6.02 -1.81
N CYS A 76 5.94 -5.08 -0.89
CA CYS A 76 6.85 -3.95 -1.00
C CYS A 76 7.60 -3.69 0.30
N ASP A 77 8.73 -2.99 0.17
CA ASP A 77 9.41 -2.34 1.28
C ASP A 77 9.03 -0.86 1.34
N PHE A 78 8.75 -0.34 2.53
CA PHE A 78 8.58 1.10 2.73
C PHE A 78 9.92 1.85 2.61
N LYS A 79 10.00 2.84 1.72
CA LYS A 79 11.21 3.67 1.49
C LYS A 79 11.07 5.11 1.98
N GLY A 80 9.90 5.50 2.48
CA GLY A 80 9.70 6.80 3.13
C GLY A 80 8.45 7.53 2.68
N ILE A 81 8.17 8.64 3.36
CA ILE A 81 7.07 9.55 3.10
C ILE A 81 7.61 10.98 2.92
N SER A 82 7.09 11.72 1.95
CA SER A 82 7.44 13.14 1.78
C SER A 82 6.71 14.04 2.79
N PRO A 83 7.19 15.27 3.04
CA PRO A 83 6.46 16.24 3.84
C PRO A 83 5.07 16.54 3.26
N VAL A 84 4.10 16.82 4.12
CA VAL A 84 2.78 17.24 3.66
C VAL A 84 2.83 18.69 3.16
N LEU A 85 2.34 18.90 1.95
CA LEU A 85 2.21 20.22 1.32
C LEU A 85 0.73 20.59 1.21
N LYS A 86 0.41 21.86 1.37
CA LYS A 86 -0.95 22.39 1.16
C LYS A 86 -1.02 23.11 -0.19
N ASN A 87 -2.08 22.87 -0.96
CA ASN A 87 -2.34 23.66 -2.17
C ASN A 87 -2.59 25.12 -1.76
N LYS A 88 -1.96 26.06 -2.45
CA LYS A 88 -2.18 27.50 -2.22
C LYS A 88 -3.45 28.01 -2.93
N ASP A 89 -3.82 27.35 -4.03
CA ASP A 89 -4.87 27.82 -4.93
C ASP A 89 -6.22 27.11 -4.72
N GLU A 90 -6.20 25.90 -4.13
CA GLU A 90 -7.40 25.14 -3.79
C GLU A 90 -7.57 25.05 -2.27
N MET A 91 -8.75 25.45 -1.78
CA MET A 91 -9.10 25.29 -0.37
C MET A 91 -9.15 23.81 0.00
N ASP A 92 -8.48 23.47 1.10
CA ASP A 92 -8.51 22.15 1.74
C ASP A 92 -7.93 20.96 0.95
N GLN A 93 -7.00 21.20 0.02
CA GLN A 93 -6.28 20.13 -0.67
C GLN A 93 -4.83 19.99 -0.17
N TYR A 94 -4.44 18.76 0.13
CA TYR A 94 -3.11 18.42 0.63
C TYR A 94 -2.44 17.36 -0.23
N PHE A 95 -1.12 17.43 -0.28
CA PHE A 95 -0.25 16.55 -1.04
C PHE A 95 0.78 15.89 -0.16
N LEU A 96 0.97 14.60 -0.36
CA LEU A 96 2.06 13.83 0.20
C LEU A 96 2.33 12.65 -0.72
N SER A 97 3.47 12.00 -0.54
CA SER A 97 3.81 10.79 -1.30
C SER A 97 4.44 9.75 -0.40
N ALA A 98 4.00 8.50 -0.56
CA ALA A 98 4.65 7.33 0.01
C ALA A 98 5.48 6.66 -1.09
N THR A 99 6.75 6.39 -0.80
CA THR A 99 7.66 5.69 -1.71
C THR A 99 7.83 4.26 -1.21
N LEU A 100 7.51 3.30 -2.08
CA LEU A 100 7.66 1.87 -1.85
C LEU A 100 8.64 1.29 -2.88
N GLN A 101 9.21 0.14 -2.59
CA GLN A 101 9.96 -0.64 -3.58
C GLN A 101 9.38 -2.05 -3.63
N GLU A 102 8.93 -2.46 -4.81
CA GLU A 102 8.39 -3.80 -5.04
C GLU A 102 9.50 -4.86 -4.91
N ASP A 103 9.20 -5.94 -4.19
CA ASP A 103 10.06 -7.11 -4.10
C ASP A 103 9.82 -8.02 -5.31
N LYS A 104 10.79 -8.02 -6.24
CA LYS A 104 10.73 -8.81 -7.48
C LYS A 104 10.81 -10.33 -7.27
N GLN A 105 11.18 -10.82 -6.08
CA GLN A 105 11.27 -12.25 -5.81
C GLN A 105 9.97 -12.84 -5.25
N TYR A 106 8.93 -12.03 -5.06
CA TYR A 106 7.69 -12.49 -4.47
C TYR A 106 6.82 -13.26 -5.47
N ASP A 107 6.72 -14.57 -5.29
CA ASP A 107 5.70 -15.42 -5.92
C ASP A 107 4.59 -15.72 -4.88
N PRO A 108 3.35 -15.22 -5.07
CA PRO A 108 2.22 -15.49 -4.19
C PRO A 108 1.96 -16.99 -3.97
N LEU A 109 2.33 -17.85 -4.95
CA LEU A 109 2.16 -19.30 -4.88
C LEU A 109 3.24 -20.00 -4.03
N GLU A 110 4.33 -19.32 -3.67
CA GLU A 110 5.34 -19.86 -2.76
C GLU A 110 5.00 -19.66 -1.28
N GLU A 111 4.32 -18.57 -0.92
CA GLU A 111 3.86 -18.33 0.46
C GLU A 111 2.73 -19.31 0.84
N GLU A 112 1.80 -19.64 -0.08
CA GLU A 112 0.78 -20.68 0.14
C GLU A 112 1.36 -22.09 0.33
N LYS A 113 2.59 -22.36 -0.15
CA LYS A 113 3.24 -23.67 0.05
C LYS A 113 3.81 -23.84 1.46
N CYS A 114 4.10 -22.75 2.18
CA CYS A 114 4.66 -22.84 3.53
C CYS A 114 3.63 -23.16 4.62
N GLU A 115 2.33 -23.02 4.35
CA GLU A 115 1.28 -23.33 5.34
C GLU A 115 0.86 -24.82 5.35
N THR A 116 1.37 -25.64 4.43
CA THR A 116 1.27 -27.10 4.53
C THR A 116 2.54 -27.68 5.16
N CYS A 117 2.76 -27.38 6.44
CA CYS A 117 3.67 -28.19 7.27
C CYS A 117 3.16 -29.64 7.28
N SER A 118 3.74 -30.42 6.39
CA SER A 118 3.76 -31.88 6.38
C SER A 118 4.37 -32.33 7.71
N GLY A 119 3.56 -32.69 8.71
CA GLY A 119 4.16 -33.00 10.02
C GLY A 119 3.27 -33.42 11.19
N CYS A 120 1.97 -33.69 11.05
CA CYS A 120 1.22 -34.38 12.12
C CYS A 120 1.10 -35.88 11.81
N GLY A 121 2.25 -36.55 11.76
CA GLY A 121 2.33 -37.98 12.01
C GLY A 121 2.47 -38.18 13.52
N PHE A 122 1.37 -38.44 14.21
CA PHE A 122 1.39 -39.09 15.51
C PHE A 122 0.75 -40.46 15.34
N HIS A 123 1.56 -41.49 15.60
CA HIS A 123 1.15 -42.84 15.94
C HIS A 123 0.16 -42.84 17.12
#